data_AF-A0A8I1LEA6-F1
#
_entry.id   AF-A0A8I1LEA6-F1
#
_cell.length_a   1.000
_cell.length_b   1.000
_cell.length_c   1.000
_cell.angle_alpha   90.00
_cell.angle_beta   90.00
_cell.angle_gamma   90.00
#
_symmetry.space_group_name_H-M   'P 1'
#
loop_
_entity.id
_entity.type
_entity.pdbx_description
1 polymer ?
#
loop_
_entity_poly.entity_id
_entity_poly.type
_entity_poly.pdbx_seq_one_letter_code
_entity_poly.pdbx_strand_id
1 'polypeptide(L)'
;MAIQTVLGAAEMLARTDEHPALLRDRVCSPGGTTICAQHALERGRFHSVVMDAVEAPGAVPKNSPAGSALSVKVPTWTHYHRKVSR
;
A
#
# COMPACT_ATOMS: atom_id res chain seq x y z
N MET A 1 -13.91 -14.56 -3.90
CA MET A 1 -14.04 -13.41 -2.97
C MET A 1 -12.79 -12.54 -2.96
N ALA A 2 -11.59 -13.08 -2.67
CA ALA A 2 -10.35 -12.29 -2.61
C ALA A 2 -10.06 -11.42 -3.86
N ILE A 3 -10.22 -11.97 -5.08
CA ILE A 3 -9.98 -11.23 -6.34
C ILE A 3 -10.85 -9.96 -6.41
N GLN A 4 -12.16 -10.10 -6.17
CA GLN A 4 -13.10 -8.98 -6.22
C GLN A 4 -12.82 -7.94 -5.13
N THR A 5 -12.44 -8.38 -3.93
CA THR A 5 -12.09 -7.48 -2.82
C THR A 5 -10.87 -6.62 -3.16
N VAL A 6 -9.83 -7.22 -3.74
CA VAL A 6 -8.63 -6.50 -4.15
C VAL A 6 -8.92 -5.56 -5.32
N LEU A 7 -9.66 -6.02 -6.33
CA LEU A 7 -10.06 -5.18 -7.46
C LEU A 7 -10.88 -3.97 -6.99
N GLY A 8 -11.90 -4.19 -6.16
CA GLY A 8 -12.73 -3.11 -5.62
C GLY A 8 -11.94 -2.10 -4.79
N ALA A 9 -11.00 -2.57 -3.97
CA ALA A 9 -10.13 -1.67 -3.20
C ALA A 9 -9.22 -0.82 -4.11
N ALA A 10 -8.67 -1.40 -5.17
CA ALA A 10 -7.85 -0.69 -6.15
C ALA A 10 -8.68 0.34 -6.94
N GLU A 11 -9.88 -0.03 -7.39
CA GLU A 11 -10.80 0.86 -8.07
C GLU A 11 -11.26 2.01 -7.17
N MET A 12 -11.56 1.73 -5.89
CA MET A 12 -11.89 2.76 -4.92
C MET A 12 -10.78 3.79 -4.83
N LEU A 13 -9.53 3.35 -4.67
CA LEU A 13 -8.37 4.25 -4.61
C LEU A 13 -8.16 5.02 -5.91
N ALA A 14 -8.30 4.38 -7.07
CA ALA A 14 -8.11 5.04 -8.37
C ALA A 14 -9.16 6.11 -8.68
N ARG A 15 -10.34 6.03 -8.06
CA ARG A 15 -11.47 6.96 -8.28
C ARG A 15 -11.46 8.15 -7.33
N THR A 16 -10.59 8.18 -6.33
CA THR A 16 -10.49 9.28 -5.37
C THR A 16 -9.07 9.85 -5.34
N ASP A 17 -8.95 11.13 -4.99
CA ASP A 17 -7.66 11.81 -4.76
C ASP A 17 -7.23 11.75 -3.27
N GLU A 18 -7.88 10.88 -2.49
CA GLU A 18 -7.60 10.71 -1.07
C GLU A 18 -6.39 9.82 -0.81
N HIS A 19 -5.69 10.12 0.28
CA HIS A 19 -4.61 9.27 0.75
C HIS A 19 -5.15 7.87 1.13
N PRO A 20 -4.47 6.76 0.78
CA PRO A 20 -4.92 5.39 1.08
C PRO A 20 -5.23 5.13 2.56
N ALA A 21 -4.55 5.83 3.48
CA ALA A 21 -4.83 5.73 4.91
C ALA A 21 -6.26 6.18 5.26
N LEU A 22 -6.78 7.23 4.61
CA LEU A 22 -8.13 7.72 4.87
C LEU A 22 -9.20 6.74 4.36
N LEU A 23 -8.98 6.15 3.19
CA LEU A 23 -9.87 5.10 2.65
C LEU A 23 -9.93 3.88 3.58
N ARG A 24 -8.79 3.45 4.13
CA ARG A 24 -8.73 2.39 5.13
C ARG A 24 -9.53 2.78 6.38
N ASP A 25 -9.33 4.00 6.88
CA ASP A 25 -10.02 4.46 8.10
C ASP A 25 -11.55 4.52 7.90
N ARG A 26 -12.03 4.83 6.69
CA ARG A 26 -13.46 4.81 6.35
C ARG A 26 -14.11 3.42 6.41
N VAL A 27 -13.35 2.35 6.23
CA VAL A 27 -13.86 0.96 6.32
C VAL A 27 -13.59 0.31 7.69
N CYS A 28 -12.83 0.99 8.55
CA CYS A 28 -12.51 0.55 9.91
C CYS A 28 -13.44 1.24 10.92
N SER A 29 -14.55 0.60 11.27
CA SER A 29 -15.39 1.07 12.36
C SER A 29 -14.72 0.85 13.73
N PRO A 30 -14.93 1.76 14.71
CA PRO A 30 -14.47 1.56 16.08
C PRO A 30 -15.03 0.26 16.67
N GLY A 31 -14.16 -0.59 17.21
CA GLY A 31 -14.54 -1.90 17.77
C GLY A 31 -14.99 -2.95 16.75
N GLY A 32 -14.87 -2.66 15.45
CA GLY A 32 -15.24 -3.58 14.38
C GLY A 32 -14.23 -4.71 14.14
N THR A 33 -14.62 -5.69 13.33
CA THR A 33 -13.74 -6.80 12.94
C THR A 33 -12.59 -6.34 12.04
N THR A 34 -12.81 -5.33 11.19
CA THR A 34 -11.80 -4.81 10.26
C THR A 34 -10.60 -4.20 10.99
N ILE A 35 -10.82 -3.44 12.08
CA ILE A 35 -9.71 -2.84 12.83
C ILE A 35 -8.91 -3.89 13.61
N CYS A 36 -9.58 -4.93 14.13
CA CYS A 36 -8.90 -6.08 14.75
C CYS A 36 -8.04 -6.86 13.73
N ALA A 37 -8.56 -7.05 12.51
CA ALA A 37 -7.82 -7.68 11.43
C ALA A 37 -6.60 -6.86 11.02
N GLN A 38 -6.77 -5.54 10.86
CA GLN A 38 -5.68 -4.60 10.56
C GLN A 38 -4.58 -4.67 11.63
N HIS A 39 -4.95 -4.63 12.91
CA HIS A 39 -4.00 -4.76 14.01
C HIS A 39 -3.25 -6.11 13.98
N ALA A 40 -3.91 -7.21 13.63
CA ALA A 40 -3.25 -8.50 13.47
C ALA A 40 -2.22 -8.49 12.31
N LEU A 41 -2.54 -7.86 11.19
CA LEU A 41 -1.62 -7.70 10.06
C LEU A 41 -0.41 -6.82 10.40
N GLU A 42 -0.63 -5.75 11.17
CA GLU A 42 0.43 -4.85 11.63
C GLU A 42 1.40 -5.55 12.59
N ARG A 43 0.88 -6.33 13.55
CA ARG A 43 1.72 -7.19 14.42
C ARG A 43 2.55 -8.19 13.60
N GLY A 44 2.01 -8.65 12.47
CA GLY A 44 2.68 -9.55 11.53
C GLY A 44 3.66 -8.85 10.58
N ARG A 45 3.92 -7.55 10.73
CA ARG A 45 4.83 -6.77 9.87
C ARG A 45 4.42 -6.77 8.38
N PHE A 46 3.12 -6.91 8.10
CA PHE A 46 2.60 -7.06 6.73
C PHE A 46 3.10 -5.96 5.77
N HIS A 47 3.04 -4.69 6.20
CA HIS A 47 3.47 -3.56 5.37
C HIS A 47 4.95 -3.65 4.96
N SER A 48 5.86 -3.98 5.89
CA SER A 48 7.27 -4.12 5.52
C SER A 48 7.49 -5.28 4.57
N VAL A 49 6.82 -6.42 4.77
CA VAL A 49 6.96 -7.59 3.88
C VAL A 49 6.53 -7.25 2.45
N VAL A 50 5.43 -6.50 2.28
CA VAL A 50 4.98 -6.08 0.95
C VAL A 50 5.96 -5.09 0.31
N MET A 51 6.50 -4.14 1.07
CA MET A 51 7.48 -3.18 0.56
C MET A 51 8.78 -3.88 0.16
N ASP A 52 9.31 -4.75 1.01
CA ASP A 52 10.51 -5.55 0.73
C ASP A 52 10.31 -6.41 -0.54
N ALA A 53 9.10 -6.97 -0.72
CA ALA A 53 8.77 -7.73 -1.92
C ALA A 53 8.73 -6.87 -3.19
N VAL A 54 8.26 -5.62 -3.11
CA VAL A 54 8.27 -4.68 -4.25
C VAL A 54 9.69 -4.21 -4.58
N GLU A 55 10.52 -4.00 -3.57
CA GLU A 55 11.92 -3.60 -3.73
C GLU A 55 12.82 -4.77 -4.20
N ALA A 56 12.36 -6.02 -4.03
CA ALA A 56 13.11 -7.20 -4.43
C ALA A 56 13.42 -7.17 -5.95
N PRO A 57 14.69 -7.34 -6.37
CA PRO A 57 15.11 -7.24 -7.77
C PRO A 57 14.38 -8.16 -8.77
N GLY A 58 13.68 -9.20 -8.28
CA GLY A 58 12.91 -10.14 -9.09
C GLY A 58 11.41 -9.83 -9.22
N ALA A 59 10.89 -8.85 -8.48
CA ALA A 59 9.47 -8.48 -8.54
C ALA A 59 9.16 -7.49 -9.68
N VAL A 60 10.16 -6.78 -10.19
CA VAL A 60 10.07 -6.00 -11.43
C VAL A 60 10.23 -6.95 -12.62
N PRO A 61 9.33 -6.94 -13.62
CA PRO A 61 9.45 -7.81 -14.79
C PRO A 61 10.79 -7.61 -15.50
N LYS A 62 11.58 -8.68 -15.63
CA LYS A 62 12.91 -8.63 -16.31
C LYS A 62 12.83 -8.29 -17.81
N ASN A 63 11.62 -8.30 -18.38
CA ASN A 63 11.31 -8.01 -19.78
C ASN A 63 10.72 -6.60 -19.99
N SER A 64 10.72 -5.74 -18.97
CA SER A 64 10.43 -4.32 -19.18
C SER A 64 11.58 -3.69 -19.99
N PRO A 65 11.30 -2.91 -21.06
CA PRO A 65 12.34 -2.26 -21.82
C PRO A 65 13.15 -1.38 -20.87
N ALA A 66 14.47 -1.51 -20.92
CA ALA A 66 15.45 -0.85 -20.03
C ALA A 66 15.42 0.71 -20.06
N GLY A 67 14.39 1.32 -20.65
CA GLY A 67 14.18 2.76 -20.75
C GLY A 67 12.88 3.28 -20.11
N SER A 68 11.99 2.42 -19.57
CA SER A 68 10.85 2.89 -18.78
C SER A 68 11.02 2.47 -17.32
N ALA A 69 11.99 3.10 -16.66
CA ALA A 69 11.91 3.21 -15.21
C ALA A 69 10.54 3.82 -14.92
N LEU A 70 9.60 3.00 -14.45
CA LEU A 70 8.40 3.48 -13.80
C LEU A 70 8.91 4.38 -12.68
N SER A 71 8.89 5.69 -12.94
CA SER A 71 9.16 6.74 -11.96
C SER A 71 7.99 6.77 -10.96
N VAL A 72 7.61 5.61 -10.43
CA VAL A 72 7.05 5.54 -9.09
C VAL A 72 8.25 5.87 -8.21
N LYS A 73 8.43 7.16 -7.94
CA LYS A 73 9.27 7.61 -6.83
C LYS A 73 8.61 7.04 -5.58
N VAL A 74 8.92 5.79 -5.26
CA VAL A 74 8.66 5.24 -3.93
C VAL A 74 9.52 6.12 -3.03
N PRO A 75 8.93 7.00 -2.21
CA PRO A 75 9.73 7.85 -1.35
C PRO A 75 10.49 6.90 -0.44
N THR A 76 11.81 6.94 -0.46
CA THR A 76 12.60 6.31 0.58
C THR A 76 12.08 6.80 1.92
N TRP A 77 11.99 5.92 2.91
CA TRP A 77 11.32 6.14 4.19
C TRP A 77 11.76 7.44 4.91
N THR A 78 13.01 7.87 4.65
CA THR A 78 13.60 9.15 5.05
C THR A 78 12.83 10.39 4.56
N HIS A 79 12.15 10.31 3.42
CA HIS A 79 11.37 11.41 2.83
C HIS A 79 9.94 11.48 3.40
N TYR A 80 9.32 10.35 3.75
CA TYR A 80 7.97 10.32 4.35
C TYR A 80 7.95 10.95 5.75
N HIS A 81 8.94 10.64 6.60
CA HIS A 81 9.04 11.23 7.95
C HIS A 81 9.23 12.76 7.97
N ARG A 82 9.85 13.35 6.94
CA ARG A 82 10.04 14.81 6.86
C ARG A 82 8.76 15.56 6.50
N LYS A 83 7.81 14.91 5.83
CA LYS A 83 6.58 15.55 5.32
C LYS A 83 5.43 15.55 6.33
N VAL A 84 5.45 14.64 7.30
CA VAL A 84 4.42 14.51 8.35
C VAL A 84 4.75 15.34 9.61
N SER A 85 5.97 15.90 9.72
CA SER A 85 6.43 16.71 10.86
C SER A 85 6.41 18.22 10.61
N ARG A 86 5.68 18.69 9.59
CA ARG A 86 5.40 20.11 9.29
C ARG A 86 3.93 20.26 8.99
#